data_AF-A0A1J9RPL4-F1
#
_entry.id   AF-A0A1J9RPL4-F1
#
_cell.length_a   1.000
_cell.length_b   1.000
_cell.length_c   1.000
_cell.angle_alpha   90.00
_cell.angle_beta   90.00
_cell.angle_gamma   90.00
#
_symmetry.space_group_name_H-M   'P 1'
#
loop_
_entity.id
_entity.type
_entity.pdbx_description
1 polymer ?
#
loop_
_entity_poly.entity_id
_entity_poly.type
_entity_poly.pdbx_seq_one_letter_code
_entity_poly.pdbx_strand_id
1 'polypeptide(L)'
;MSLVTFAVPQEYGYVILAATGSLFVSTWLGMRVGSFRRAAGVPYPHQYATQEQIAAAEGDAKKQQALHLFNCAQRGHYNFLENHTSFLFALLAVGLRKPVPAAVMGGLWSVGRVMYALGYTKKDTKNGMGRLIGSWSMLIQLALQGMAGWEGYKLLA
;
A
#
# COMPACT_ATOMS: atom_id res chain seq x y z
N MET A 1 -41.30 5.91 16.09
CA MET A 1 -39.93 5.84 15.54
C MET A 1 -39.98 4.97 14.29
N SER A 2 -39.70 5.51 13.11
CA SER A 2 -39.67 4.69 11.90
C SER A 2 -38.40 3.87 11.92
N LEU A 3 -38.52 2.54 11.87
CA LEU A 3 -37.38 1.65 11.65
C LEU A 3 -36.96 1.80 10.19
N VAL A 4 -35.96 2.63 9.94
CA VAL A 4 -35.29 2.67 8.64
C VAL A 4 -34.40 1.44 8.56
N THR A 5 -34.84 0.42 7.82
CA THR A 5 -34.01 -0.74 7.51
C THR A 5 -32.94 -0.30 6.50
N PHE A 6 -31.69 -0.18 6.94
CA PHE A 6 -30.55 0.06 6.05
C PHE A 6 -30.24 -1.23 5.29
N ALA A 7 -30.84 -1.39 4.11
CA ALA A 7 -30.50 -2.48 3.21
C ALA A 7 -29.21 -2.13 2.46
N VAL A 8 -28.13 -2.82 2.80
CA VAL A 8 -26.86 -2.74 2.06
C VAL A 8 -27.06 -3.42 0.70
N PRO A 9 -26.80 -2.74 -0.42
CA PRO A 9 -26.88 -3.36 -1.75
C PRO A 9 -25.94 -4.56 -1.84
N GLN A 10 -26.34 -5.61 -2.54
CA GLN A 10 -25.53 -6.83 -2.70
C GLN A 10 -24.14 -6.51 -3.28
N GLU A 11 -24.06 -5.50 -4.15
CA GLU A 11 -22.85 -5.01 -4.80
C GLU A 11 -21.85 -4.40 -3.82
N TYR A 12 -22.30 -3.94 -2.64
CA TYR A 12 -21.39 -3.44 -1.60
C TYR A 12 -20.46 -4.55 -1.08
N GLY A 13 -20.85 -5.82 -1.25
CA GLY A 13 -19.95 -6.96 -1.01
C GLY A 13 -18.63 -6.85 -1.79
N TYR A 14 -18.63 -6.29 -3.00
CA TYR A 14 -17.41 -6.05 -3.76
C TYR A 14 -16.48 -5.03 -3.11
N VAL A 15 -17.05 -4.01 -2.45
CA VAL A 15 -16.28 -2.99 -1.72
C VAL A 15 -15.57 -3.63 -0.53
N ILE A 16 -16.30 -4.47 0.22
CA ILE A 16 -15.73 -5.22 1.35
C ILE A 16 -14.64 -6.17 0.87
N LEU A 17 -14.86 -6.92 -0.21
CA LEU A 17 -13.84 -7.80 -0.79
C LEU A 17 -12.60 -7.02 -1.24
N ALA A 18 -12.76 -5.84 -1.85
CA ALA A 18 -11.63 -4.98 -2.22
C ALA A 18 -10.86 -4.47 -0.99
N ALA A 19 -11.57 -4.04 0.06
CA ALA A 19 -10.98 -3.64 1.32
C ALA A 19 -10.22 -4.80 1.98
N THR A 20 -10.82 -5.98 2.08
CA THR A 20 -10.19 -7.19 2.60
C THR A 20 -8.98 -7.61 1.78
N GLY A 21 -9.06 -7.55 0.45
CA GLY A 21 -7.93 -7.80 -0.45
C GLY A 21 -6.74 -6.89 -0.14
N SER A 22 -6.99 -5.61 0.13
CA SER A 22 -5.94 -4.67 0.53
C SER A 22 -5.28 -5.03 1.88
N LEU A 23 -6.01 -5.66 2.82
CA LEU A 23 -5.44 -6.15 4.08
C LEU A 23 -4.45 -7.30 3.83
N PHE A 24 -4.79 -8.23 2.95
CA PHE A 24 -3.87 -9.30 2.55
C PHE A 24 -2.62 -8.76 1.86
N VAL A 25 -2.73 -7.70 1.05
CA VAL A 25 -1.57 -7.00 0.49
C VAL A 25 -0.68 -6.42 1.60
N SER A 26 -1.28 -5.80 2.62
CA SER A 26 -0.55 -5.28 3.80
C SER A 26 0.25 -6.39 4.50
N THR A 27 -0.41 -7.51 4.81
CA THR A 27 0.24 -8.67 5.45
C THR A 27 1.38 -9.22 4.58
N TRP A 28 1.16 -9.35 3.27
CA TRP A 28 2.18 -9.80 2.34
C TRP A 28 3.39 -8.87 2.31
N LEU A 29 3.21 -7.54 2.31
CA LEU A 29 4.30 -6.57 2.38
C LEU A 29 5.11 -6.71 3.66
N GLY A 30 4.44 -6.88 4.80
CA GLY A 30 5.10 -7.15 6.09
C GLY A 30 5.95 -8.43 6.07
N MET A 31 5.42 -9.52 5.51
CA MET A 31 6.18 -10.77 5.35
C MET A 31 7.40 -10.60 4.43
N ARG A 32 7.28 -9.83 3.34
CA ARG A 32 8.40 -9.55 2.43
C ARG A 32 9.53 -8.82 3.12
N VAL A 33 9.23 -7.81 3.92
CA VAL A 33 10.24 -7.12 4.74
C VAL A 33 11.02 -8.11 5.60
N GLY A 34 10.34 -9.07 6.23
CA GLY A 34 10.99 -10.11 7.01
C GLY A 34 11.99 -10.95 6.21
N SER A 35 11.64 -11.32 4.98
CA SER A 35 12.55 -12.03 4.06
C SER A 35 13.78 -11.20 3.72
N PHE A 36 13.61 -9.91 3.39
CA PHE A 36 14.75 -9.03 3.08
C PHE A 36 15.61 -8.74 4.32
N ARG A 37 15.00 -8.62 5.50
CA ARG A 37 15.73 -8.46 6.77
C ARG A 37 16.67 -9.64 7.01
N ARG A 38 16.18 -10.86 6.83
CA ARG A 38 16.99 -12.08 6.98
C ARG A 38 18.17 -12.08 6.01
N ALA A 39 17.94 -11.74 4.75
CA ALA A 39 19.00 -11.63 3.75
C ALA A 39 20.03 -10.53 4.07
N ALA A 40 19.57 -9.41 4.62
CA ALA A 40 20.43 -8.29 5.02
C ALA A 40 21.16 -8.54 6.36
N GLY A 41 20.69 -9.47 7.19
CA GLY A 41 21.26 -9.76 8.50
C GLY A 41 21.14 -8.58 9.49
N VAL A 42 20.09 -7.77 9.37
CA VAL A 42 19.87 -6.61 10.26
C VAL A 42 19.18 -7.06 11.56
N PRO A 43 19.84 -6.93 12.72
CA PRO A 43 19.27 -7.38 13.99
C PRO A 43 18.09 -6.51 14.42
N TYR A 44 17.18 -7.10 15.19
CA TYR A 44 16.19 -6.34 15.94
C TYR A 44 16.90 -5.58 17.08
N PRO A 45 16.47 -4.36 17.47
CA PRO A 45 15.25 -3.66 17.06
C PRO A 45 15.43 -2.68 15.88
N HIS A 46 16.54 -2.70 15.14
CA HIS A 46 16.78 -1.72 14.09
C HIS A 46 15.71 -1.80 12.99
N GLN A 47 15.08 -0.66 12.70
CA GLN A 47 14.04 -0.55 11.69
C GLN A 47 14.60 -0.57 10.26
N TYR A 48 15.73 0.12 10.05
CA TYR A 48 16.51 0.20 8.82
C TYR A 48 17.94 -0.25 9.08
N ALA A 49 18.67 -0.64 8.02
CA ALA A 49 20.12 -0.78 8.07
C ALA A 49 20.76 0.58 8.39
N THR A 50 21.64 0.61 9.39
CA THR A 50 22.32 1.83 9.81
C THR A 50 23.41 2.23 8.82
N GLN A 51 23.80 3.50 8.82
CA GLN A 51 24.88 3.99 7.97
C GLN A 51 26.20 3.25 8.26
N GLU A 52 26.45 2.91 9.53
CA GLU A 52 27.60 2.10 9.95
C GLU A 52 27.58 0.70 9.34
N GLN A 53 26.43 0.03 9.30
CA GLN A 53 26.30 -1.30 8.67
C GLN A 53 26.51 -1.24 7.16
N ILE A 54 26.07 -0.15 6.52
CA ILE A 54 26.25 0.07 5.09
C ILE A 54 27.72 0.36 4.77
N ALA A 55 28.38 1.19 5.59
CA ALA A 55 29.80 1.49 5.47
C ALA A 55 30.68 0.26 5.77
N ALA A 56 30.35 -0.53 6.80
CA ALA A 56 31.06 -1.76 7.13
C ALA A 56 30.93 -2.86 6.07
N ALA A 57 29.94 -2.76 5.18
CA ALA A 57 29.78 -3.65 4.03
C ALA A 57 30.57 -3.19 2.79
N GLU A 58 31.36 -2.12 2.88
CA GLU A 58 32.21 -1.63 1.80
C GLU A 58 33.19 -2.73 1.34
N GLY A 59 33.16 -3.05 0.04
CA GLY A 59 33.89 -4.18 -0.55
C GLY A 59 33.08 -5.47 -0.74
N ASP A 60 31.92 -5.62 -0.08
CA ASP A 60 30.98 -6.73 -0.32
C ASP A 60 29.71 -6.22 -1.04
N ALA A 61 29.75 -6.29 -2.37
CA ALA A 61 28.64 -5.88 -3.22
C ALA A 61 27.32 -6.64 -2.93
N LYS A 62 27.40 -7.91 -2.51
CA LYS A 62 26.20 -8.71 -2.19
C LYS A 62 25.57 -8.21 -0.89
N LYS A 63 26.38 -7.96 0.13
CA LYS A 63 25.90 -7.44 1.42
C LYS A 63 25.34 -6.03 1.29
N GLN A 64 26.01 -5.14 0.56
CA GLN A 64 25.51 -3.79 0.28
C GLN A 64 24.17 -3.83 -0.45
N GLN A 65 24.04 -4.69 -1.47
CA GLN A 65 22.77 -4.86 -2.17
C GLN A 65 21.67 -5.37 -1.24
N ALA A 66 21.96 -6.36 -0.38
CA ALA A 66 20.98 -6.88 0.57
C ALA A 66 20.49 -5.81 1.57
N LEU A 67 21.40 -5.01 2.13
CA LEU A 67 21.08 -3.89 3.03
C LEU A 67 20.23 -2.82 2.32
N HIS A 68 20.59 -2.45 1.09
CA HIS A 68 19.83 -1.50 0.28
C HIS A 68 18.42 -2.03 -0.03
N LEU A 69 18.28 -3.29 -0.46
CA LEU A 69 17.00 -3.91 -0.75
C LEU A 69 16.12 -4.05 0.51
N PHE A 70 16.71 -4.28 1.68
CA PHE A 70 15.99 -4.27 2.94
C PHE A 70 15.41 -2.88 3.26
N ASN A 71 16.22 -1.83 3.18
CA ASN A 71 15.73 -0.46 3.39
C ASN A 71 14.63 -0.09 2.38
N CYS A 72 14.80 -0.53 1.14
CA CYS A 72 13.84 -0.39 0.05
C CYS A 72 12.50 -1.08 0.34
N ALA A 73 12.54 -2.37 0.69
CA ALA A 73 11.35 -3.14 1.07
C ALA A 73 10.63 -2.48 2.24
N GLN A 74 11.40 -2.00 3.22
CA GLN A 74 10.86 -1.39 4.42
C GLN A 74 10.18 -0.06 4.12
N ARG A 75 10.81 0.83 3.34
CA ARG A 75 10.18 2.08 2.91
C ARG A 75 8.92 1.83 2.09
N GLY A 76 8.93 0.82 1.21
CA GLY A 76 7.76 0.42 0.42
C GLY A 76 6.59 -0.02 1.29
N HIS A 77 6.84 -0.82 2.33
CA HIS A 77 5.81 -1.24 3.28
C HIS A 77 5.26 -0.06 4.11
N TYR A 78 6.14 0.80 4.65
CA TYR A 78 5.69 2.01 5.36
C TYR A 78 4.85 2.92 4.47
N ASN A 79 5.23 3.08 3.19
CA ASN A 79 4.45 3.91 2.27
C ASN A 79 3.05 3.34 2.03
N PHE A 80 2.90 2.03 2.04
CA PHE A 80 1.58 1.40 1.99
C PHE A 80 0.77 1.77 3.25
N LEU A 81 1.34 1.58 4.45
CA LEU A 81 0.66 1.87 5.72
C LEU A 81 0.27 3.35 5.87
N GLU A 82 1.14 4.28 5.46
CA GLU A 82 0.89 5.73 5.43
C GLU A 82 -0.36 6.10 4.63
N ASN A 83 -0.71 5.29 3.63
CA ASN A 83 -1.81 5.57 2.71
C ASN A 83 -3.03 4.67 2.92
N HIS A 84 -2.84 3.51 3.55
CA HIS A 84 -3.87 2.48 3.63
C HIS A 84 -5.11 2.96 4.37
N THR A 85 -4.94 3.69 5.47
CA THR A 85 -6.05 4.22 6.27
C THR A 85 -6.90 5.22 5.48
N SER A 86 -6.28 6.19 4.81
CA SER A 86 -7.02 7.20 4.04
C SER A 86 -7.69 6.60 2.80
N PHE A 87 -7.05 5.61 2.17
CA PHE A 87 -7.63 4.81 1.11
C PHE A 87 -8.86 4.03 1.58
N LEU A 88 -8.78 3.31 2.71
CA LEU A 88 -9.89 2.52 3.24
C LEU A 88 -11.10 3.38 3.55
N PHE A 89 -10.88 4.55 4.19
CA PHE A 89 -11.95 5.51 4.44
C PHE A 89 -12.66 5.90 3.13
N ALA A 90 -11.90 6.33 2.13
CA ALA A 90 -12.47 6.78 0.86
C ALA A 90 -13.19 5.65 0.09
N LEU A 91 -12.60 4.45 0.06
CA LEU A 91 -13.18 3.26 -0.56
C LEU A 91 -14.55 2.92 0.06
N LEU A 92 -14.60 2.83 1.39
CA LEU A 92 -15.82 2.47 2.11
C LEU A 92 -16.89 3.56 1.98
N ALA A 93 -16.51 4.84 2.06
CA ALA A 93 -17.42 5.97 1.93
C ALA A 93 -18.03 6.08 0.53
N VAL A 94 -17.21 6.05 -0.53
CA VAL A 94 -17.69 6.10 -1.93
C VAL A 94 -18.52 4.86 -2.25
N GLY A 95 -18.11 3.70 -1.73
CA GLY A 95 -18.80 2.44 -1.93
C GLY A 95 -20.27 2.46 -1.51
N LEU A 96 -20.66 3.28 -0.52
CA LEU A 96 -22.04 3.36 -0.03
C LEU A 96 -23.03 3.80 -1.12
N ARG A 97 -22.57 4.61 -2.07
CA ARG A 97 -23.39 5.10 -3.20
C ARG A 97 -22.95 4.55 -4.55
N LYS A 98 -21.68 4.21 -4.71
CA LYS A 98 -21.07 3.75 -5.97
C LYS A 98 -20.26 2.46 -5.71
N PRO A 99 -20.90 1.35 -5.34
CA PRO A 99 -20.21 0.14 -4.89
C PRO A 99 -19.30 -0.48 -5.95
N VAL A 100 -19.80 -0.64 -7.18
CA VAL A 100 -19.02 -1.28 -8.27
C VAL A 100 -17.80 -0.44 -8.68
N PRO A 101 -17.93 0.88 -8.99
CA PRO A 101 -16.76 1.70 -9.32
C PRO A 101 -15.74 1.76 -8.18
N ALA A 102 -16.20 1.91 -6.93
CA ALA A 102 -15.33 1.95 -5.76
C ALA A 102 -14.52 0.65 -5.63
N ALA A 103 -15.18 -0.50 -5.76
CA ALA A 103 -14.52 -1.80 -5.70
C ALA A 103 -13.46 -2.00 -6.80
N VAL A 104 -13.76 -1.62 -8.04
CA VAL A 104 -12.81 -1.67 -9.17
C VAL A 104 -11.58 -0.81 -8.87
N MET A 105 -11.79 0.42 -8.40
CA MET A 105 -10.69 1.31 -8.02
C MET A 105 -9.89 0.76 -6.84
N GLY A 106 -10.54 0.13 -5.85
CA GLY A 106 -9.87 -0.52 -4.74
C GLY A 106 -8.99 -1.70 -5.15
N GLY A 107 -9.47 -2.51 -6.10
CA GLY A 107 -8.70 -3.58 -6.70
C GLY A 107 -7.49 -3.06 -7.48
N LEU A 108 -7.69 -2.08 -8.36
CA LEU A 108 -6.62 -1.46 -9.14
C LEU A 108 -5.58 -0.79 -8.22
N TRP A 109 -6.01 -0.08 -7.18
CA TRP A 109 -5.10 0.51 -6.20
C TRP A 109 -4.22 -0.56 -5.55
N SER A 110 -4.81 -1.68 -5.14
CA SER A 110 -4.09 -2.80 -4.53
C SER A 110 -3.04 -3.41 -5.49
N VAL A 111 -3.40 -3.59 -6.77
CA VAL A 111 -2.45 -4.04 -7.81
C VAL A 111 -1.30 -3.05 -7.98
N GLY A 112 -1.59 -1.75 -8.06
CA GLY A 112 -0.56 -0.73 -8.17
C GLY A 112 0.37 -0.68 -6.94
N ARG A 113 -0.15 -0.93 -5.73
CA ARG A 113 0.67 -1.08 -4.52
C ARG A 113 1.58 -2.30 -4.55
N VAL A 114 1.11 -3.43 -5.06
CA VAL A 114 1.94 -4.62 -5.29
C VAL A 114 3.07 -4.30 -6.27
N MET A 115 2.77 -3.67 -7.40
CA MET A 115 3.78 -3.28 -8.38
C MET A 115 4.76 -2.22 -7.84
N TYR A 116 4.29 -1.27 -7.03
CA TYR A 116 5.14 -0.29 -6.37
C TYR A 116 6.18 -0.98 -5.49
N ALA A 117 5.75 -1.94 -4.65
CA ALA A 117 6.64 -2.66 -3.75
C ALA A 117 7.60 -3.62 -4.47
N LEU A 118 7.13 -4.29 -5.53
CA LEU A 118 8.00 -5.10 -6.39
C LEU A 118 9.04 -4.22 -7.09
N GLY A 119 8.63 -3.07 -7.61
CA GLY A 119 9.52 -2.09 -8.24
C GLY A 119 10.57 -1.55 -7.27
N TYR A 120 10.19 -1.24 -6.03
CA TYR A 120 11.11 -0.76 -5.00
C TYR A 120 12.22 -1.78 -4.69
N THR A 121 11.95 -3.08 -4.87
CA THR A 121 12.88 -4.17 -4.53
C THR A 121 13.58 -4.76 -5.76
N LYS A 122 13.57 -4.05 -6.90
CA LYS A 122 14.37 -4.42 -8.08
C LYS A 122 15.84 -4.09 -7.88
N LYS A 123 16.71 -5.07 -8.19
CA LYS A 123 18.17 -4.99 -8.05
C LYS A 123 18.81 -3.95 -8.96
N ASP A 124 18.24 -3.74 -10.14
CA ASP A 124 18.85 -2.92 -11.20
C ASP A 124 18.45 -1.44 -11.13
N THR A 125 17.57 -1.08 -10.19
CA THR A 125 17.07 0.30 -10.08
C THR A 125 17.79 1.07 -9.00
N LYS A 126 18.51 2.12 -9.40
CA LYS A 126 19.18 3.05 -8.48
C LYS A 126 18.13 3.85 -7.70
N ASN A 127 18.43 4.14 -6.43
CA ASN A 127 17.67 5.06 -5.56
C ASN A 127 16.15 4.75 -5.46
N GLY A 128 15.76 3.47 -5.59
CA GLY A 128 14.35 3.06 -5.51
C GLY A 128 13.47 3.59 -6.65
N MET A 129 14.05 4.03 -7.78
CA MET A 129 13.27 4.54 -8.92
C MET A 129 12.31 3.50 -9.51
N GLY A 130 12.55 2.21 -9.31
CA GLY A 130 11.65 1.14 -9.74
C GLY A 130 10.23 1.26 -9.16
N ARG A 131 10.05 1.99 -8.05
CA ARG A 131 8.73 2.25 -7.45
C ARG A 131 7.75 2.95 -8.40
N LEU A 132 8.26 3.71 -9.37
CA LEU A 132 7.45 4.50 -10.30
C LEU A 132 6.47 3.65 -11.12
N ILE A 133 6.78 2.36 -11.32
CA ILE A 133 5.91 1.40 -12.02
C ILE A 133 4.53 1.29 -11.36
N GLY A 134 4.45 1.44 -10.04
CA GLY A 134 3.19 1.38 -9.29
C GLY A 134 2.63 2.75 -8.85
N SER A 135 3.32 3.85 -9.17
CA SER A 135 2.93 5.19 -8.69
C SER A 135 1.59 5.68 -9.22
N TRP A 136 1.10 5.12 -10.33
CA TRP A 136 -0.24 5.42 -10.86
C TRP A 136 -1.36 5.11 -9.84
N SER A 137 -1.13 4.21 -8.88
CA SER A 137 -2.10 3.95 -7.79
C SER A 137 -2.38 5.20 -6.93
N MET A 138 -1.46 6.17 -6.89
CA MET A 138 -1.70 7.43 -6.18
C MET A 138 -2.82 8.23 -6.84
N LEU A 139 -2.91 8.21 -8.19
CA LEU A 139 -3.96 8.92 -8.91
C LEU A 139 -5.34 8.33 -8.60
N ILE A 140 -5.42 6.99 -8.51
CA ILE A 140 -6.66 6.31 -8.10
C ILE A 140 -7.03 6.67 -6.67
N GLN A 141 -6.05 6.74 -5.76
CA GLN A 141 -6.30 7.13 -4.37
C GLN A 141 -6.84 8.56 -4.27
N LEU A 142 -6.23 9.51 -4.98
CA LEU A 142 -6.69 10.90 -5.03
C LEU A 142 -8.10 11.00 -5.63
N ALA A 143 -8.39 10.23 -6.69
CA ALA A 143 -9.73 10.18 -7.26
C ALA A 143 -10.77 9.61 -6.28
N LEU A 144 -10.45 8.55 -5.53
CA LEU A 144 -11.31 8.01 -4.46
C LEU A 144 -11.55 9.06 -3.37
N GLN A 145 -10.52 9.75 -2.91
CA GLN A 145 -10.64 10.79 -1.89
C GLN A 145 -11.49 11.97 -2.37
N GLY A 146 -11.30 12.42 -3.62
CA GLY A 146 -12.11 13.47 -4.22
C GLY A 146 -13.59 13.07 -4.34
N MET A 147 -13.85 11.82 -4.76
CA MET A 147 -15.22 11.29 -4.79
C MET A 147 -15.82 11.20 -3.38
N ALA A 148 -15.05 10.78 -2.37
CA ALA A 148 -15.53 10.71 -0.99
C ALA A 148 -15.93 12.11 -0.48
N GLY A 149 -15.10 13.12 -0.74
CA GLY A 149 -15.41 14.52 -0.42
C GLY A 149 -16.65 15.03 -1.13
N TRP A 150 -16.81 14.71 -2.42
CA TRP A 150 -17.99 15.09 -3.20
C TRP A 150 -19.28 14.41 -2.71
N GLU A 151 -19.22 13.13 -2.38
CA GLU A 151 -20.35 12.40 -1.80
C GLU A 151 -20.71 12.94 -0.41
N GLY A 152 -19.72 13.32 0.39
CA GLY A 152 -19.92 14.02 1.65
C GLY A 152 -20.61 15.38 1.47
N TYR A 153 -20.17 16.18 0.50
CA TYR A 153 -20.79 17.48 0.20
C TYR A 153 -22.27 17.33 -0.19
N LYS A 154 -22.62 16.36 -1.05
CA LYS A 154 -24.01 16.05 -1.42
C LYS A 154 -24.90 15.51 -0.29
N LEU A 155 -24.36 15.29 0.91
CA LEU A 155 -25.17 14.99 2.09
C LEU A 155 -25.59 16.26 2.84
N LEU A 156 -24.88 17.38 2.62
CA LEU A 156 -25.13 18.66 3.27
C LEU A 156 -25.98 19.60 2.42
N ALA A 157 -25.95 19.41 1.09
CA ALA A 157 -26.70 20.17 0.10
C ALA A 157 -27.78 19.29 -0.54
#